data_AF-A0A8D8Z877-F1
#
_entry.id   AF-A0A8D8Z877-F1
#
_cell.length_a   1.000
_cell.length_b   1.000
_cell.length_c   1.000
_cell.angle_alpha   90.00
_cell.angle_beta   90.00
_cell.angle_gamma   90.00
#
_symmetry.space_group_name_H-M   'P 1'
#
loop_
_entity.id
_entity.type
_entity.pdbx_description
1 polymer ?
#
loop_
_entity_poly.entity_id
_entity_poly.type
_entity_poly.pdbx_seq_one_letter_code
_entity_poly.pdbx_strand_id
1 'polypeptide(L)'
;MAPVHLIFLLTSYVYVLKAEEEEELPRHVFSTDNLNPVNPENLTIETIEKGTPGTTDYRMFFKSQHGFISPMHDILLYANYDDKIYNMIVEIPKGTHAKMAISLGDPMNPLKQCTKDGKLVSVHLPHVLPHNGYIWNYGALPNTWENPTEIDNHTGLFGDGERMDVVEIGNRKARRGEIIQVKALGAIGLIVNGKIDYKIIAIDVK
;
A
#
# COMPACT_ATOMS: atom_id res chain seq x y z
N MET A 1 -5.31 18.55 40.33
CA MET A 1 -5.16 17.25 39.64
C MET A 1 -6.50 16.94 38.98
N ALA A 2 -6.58 17.13 37.67
CA ALA A 2 -7.79 16.80 36.91
C ALA A 2 -7.82 15.29 36.61
N PRO A 3 -8.99 14.63 36.60
CA PRO A 3 -9.09 13.22 36.26
C PRO A 3 -8.79 13.05 34.77
N VAL A 4 -7.92 12.08 34.45
CA VAL A 4 -7.67 11.62 33.08
C VAL A 4 -8.86 10.75 32.67
N HIS A 5 -9.71 11.28 31.79
CA HIS A 5 -10.73 10.49 31.13
C HIS A 5 -10.08 9.66 30.03
N LEU A 6 -9.89 8.36 30.31
CA LEU A 6 -9.63 7.35 29.31
C LEU A 6 -10.92 7.09 28.55
N ILE A 7 -11.11 7.77 27.42
CA ILE A 7 -12.25 7.56 26.53
C ILE A 7 -11.86 6.47 25.53
N PHE A 8 -12.36 5.24 25.76
CA PHE A 8 -12.52 4.26 24.70
C PHE A 8 -13.69 4.70 23.83
N LEU A 9 -13.42 5.38 22.72
CA LEU A 9 -14.42 5.56 21.66
C LEU A 9 -14.47 4.28 20.81
N LEU A 10 -15.15 3.27 21.34
CA LEU A 10 -15.80 2.23 20.54
C LEU A 10 -17.06 2.87 19.94
N THR A 11 -16.91 3.69 18.90
CA THR A 11 -18.03 4.01 18.00
C THR A 11 -17.87 3.18 16.74
N SER A 12 -18.43 1.99 16.85
CA SER A 12 -18.84 1.05 15.82
C SER A 12 -19.46 1.74 14.60
N TYR A 13 -18.67 2.02 13.57
CA TYR A 13 -19.16 2.02 12.19
C TYR A 13 -18.07 1.42 11.31
N VAL A 14 -18.04 0.08 11.28
CA VAL A 14 -17.42 -0.63 10.16
C VAL A 14 -18.46 -0.61 9.06
N TYR A 15 -18.30 0.27 8.07
CA TYR A 15 -19.05 0.16 6.82
C TYR A 15 -18.46 -1.02 6.06
N VAL A 16 -19.15 -2.16 6.09
CA VAL A 16 -18.95 -3.20 5.09
C VAL A 16 -19.63 -2.69 3.83
N LEU A 17 -18.85 -2.14 2.90
CA LEU A 17 -19.35 -1.84 1.56
C LEU A 17 -19.74 -3.18 0.91
N LYS A 18 -21.04 -3.35 0.72
CA LYS A 18 -21.59 -4.43 -0.10
C LYS A 18 -21.22 -4.08 -1.54
N ALA A 19 -20.44 -4.93 -2.20
CA ALA A 19 -20.22 -4.81 -3.63
C ALA A 19 -21.57 -5.03 -4.33
N GLU A 20 -22.21 -3.95 -4.78
CA GLU A 20 -23.34 -4.01 -5.69
C GLU A 20 -22.82 -3.96 -7.14
N GLU A 21 -23.59 -4.54 -8.06
CA GLU A 21 -23.21 -4.93 -9.42
C GLU A 21 -22.58 -3.83 -10.28
N GLU A 22 -21.78 -4.27 -11.25
CA GLU A 22 -21.01 -3.46 -12.20
C GLU A 22 -21.86 -2.38 -12.90
N GLU A 23 -21.59 -1.12 -12.58
CA GLU A 23 -21.88 0.01 -13.46
C GLU A 23 -20.60 0.34 -14.25
N GLU A 24 -20.66 0.29 -15.58
CA GLU A 24 -19.53 0.64 -16.45
C GLU A 24 -19.12 2.10 -16.21
N LEU A 25 -18.01 2.29 -15.50
CA LEU A 25 -17.38 3.60 -15.34
C LEU A 25 -16.92 4.14 -16.70
N PRO A 26 -17.10 5.45 -16.98
CA PRO A 26 -16.67 6.05 -18.23
C PRO A 26 -15.16 5.91 -18.41
N ARG A 27 -14.76 5.32 -19.54
CA ARG A 27 -13.36 5.17 -19.96
C ARG A 27 -12.75 6.54 -20.22
N HIS A 28 -12.22 7.19 -19.20
CA HIS A 28 -11.22 8.22 -19.40
C HIS A 28 -9.92 7.54 -19.85
N VAL A 29 -9.80 7.41 -21.17
CA VAL A 29 -8.56 7.05 -21.86
C VAL A 29 -7.59 8.19 -21.62
N PHE A 30 -6.76 8.08 -20.58
CA PHE A 30 -5.46 8.73 -20.64
C PHE A 30 -4.70 8.05 -21.78
N SER A 31 -4.46 8.79 -22.85
CA SER A 31 -3.59 8.37 -23.95
C SER A 31 -2.23 7.98 -23.36
N THR A 32 -1.94 6.68 -23.38
CA THR A 32 -0.64 6.09 -23.06
C THR A 32 0.24 6.01 -24.31
N ASP A 33 -0.03 6.80 -25.36
CA ASP A 33 0.55 6.60 -26.69
C ASP A 33 2.07 6.77 -26.74
N ASN A 34 2.74 7.18 -25.64
CA ASN A 34 4.20 7.33 -25.60
C ASN A 34 4.90 6.80 -24.34
N LEU A 35 4.23 6.05 -23.46
CA LEU A 35 4.91 5.32 -22.38
C LEU A 35 4.40 3.89 -22.42
N ASN A 36 5.18 2.99 -23.02
CA ASN A 36 4.88 1.56 -23.00
C ASN A 36 4.84 1.11 -21.54
N PRO A 37 3.65 0.82 -20.98
CA PRO A 37 3.54 0.38 -19.62
C PRO A 37 4.16 -1.03 -19.56
N VAL A 38 5.15 -1.21 -18.69
CA VAL A 38 6.00 -2.40 -18.63
C VAL A 38 5.24 -3.58 -18.01
N ASN A 39 4.76 -4.53 -18.82
CA ASN A 39 4.11 -5.74 -18.31
C ASN A 39 5.10 -6.61 -17.50
N PRO A 40 4.88 -6.85 -16.19
CA PRO A 40 5.80 -7.61 -15.36
C PRO A 40 5.90 -9.10 -15.73
N GLU A 41 5.02 -9.63 -16.58
CA GLU A 41 5.15 -11.02 -17.05
C GLU A 41 6.44 -11.28 -17.85
N ASN A 42 7.11 -10.23 -18.33
CA ASN A 42 8.38 -10.33 -19.05
C ASN A 42 9.54 -9.49 -18.47
N LEU A 43 9.37 -8.85 -17.31
CA LEU A 43 10.45 -8.10 -16.68
C LEU A 43 10.79 -8.64 -15.29
N THR A 44 12.00 -9.19 -15.19
CA THR A 44 12.62 -9.45 -13.91
C THR A 44 12.92 -8.12 -13.24
N ILE A 45 12.19 -7.82 -12.16
CA ILE A 45 12.44 -6.65 -11.31
C ILE A 45 13.23 -7.13 -10.09
N GLU A 46 14.39 -6.51 -9.88
CA GLU A 46 15.26 -6.75 -8.72
C GLU A 46 15.19 -5.57 -7.75
N THR A 47 15.39 -5.85 -6.46
CA THR A 47 15.50 -4.84 -5.41
C THR A 47 16.97 -4.56 -5.11
N ILE A 48 17.35 -3.28 -5.12
CA ILE A 48 18.72 -2.81 -4.82
C ILE A 48 18.71 -2.04 -3.50
N GLU A 49 19.36 -2.58 -2.49
CA GLU A 49 19.50 -1.94 -1.18
C GLU A 49 20.68 -0.97 -1.14
N LYS A 50 20.48 0.19 -0.53
CA LYS A 50 21.49 1.23 -0.29
C LYS A 50 21.37 1.72 1.15
N GLY A 51 22.50 2.08 1.76
CA GLY A 51 22.55 2.44 3.18
C GLY A 51 22.50 1.21 4.09
N THR A 52 22.27 1.43 5.38
CA THR A 52 22.29 0.36 6.39
C THR A 52 20.87 0.01 6.87
N PRO A 53 20.41 -1.25 6.81
CA PRO A 53 19.09 -1.60 7.34
C PRO A 53 18.90 -1.13 8.80
N GLY A 54 17.76 -0.50 9.10
CA GLY A 54 17.48 0.03 10.44
C GLY A 54 18.10 1.40 10.72
N THR A 55 18.51 2.14 9.69
CA THR A 55 18.94 3.54 9.79
C THR A 55 18.10 4.44 8.87
N THR A 56 18.22 5.76 9.03
CA THR A 56 17.46 6.75 8.25
C THR A 56 17.96 6.92 6.81
N ASP A 57 19.18 6.47 6.49
CA ASP A 57 19.76 6.45 5.14
C ASP A 57 19.39 5.20 4.33
N TYR A 58 18.78 4.18 4.96
CA TYR A 58 18.36 2.97 4.25
C TYR A 58 17.33 3.25 3.17
N ARG A 59 17.58 2.74 1.96
CA ARG A 59 16.68 2.77 0.81
C ARG A 59 16.71 1.44 0.08
N MET A 60 15.55 1.00 -0.39
CA MET A 60 15.42 -0.13 -1.31
C MET A 60 14.81 0.37 -2.62
N PHE A 61 15.63 0.39 -3.67
CA PHE A 61 15.25 0.78 -5.02
C PHE A 61 14.82 -0.42 -5.84
N PHE A 62 14.09 -0.17 -6.93
CA PHE A 62 13.66 -1.19 -7.89
C PHE A 62 14.42 -0.99 -9.19
N LYS A 63 14.86 -2.10 -9.80
CA LYS A 63 15.61 -2.08 -11.05
C LYS A 63 15.08 -3.16 -11.98
N SER A 64 14.82 -2.76 -13.22
CA SER A 64 14.50 -3.65 -14.32
C SER A 64 15.74 -3.90 -15.17
N GLN A 65 15.61 -4.73 -16.20
CA GLN A 65 16.64 -4.91 -17.23
C GLN A 65 17.01 -3.60 -17.97
N HIS A 66 16.16 -2.58 -17.91
CA HIS A 66 16.38 -1.28 -18.56
C HIS A 66 16.91 -0.19 -17.61
N GLY A 67 17.10 -0.50 -16.32
CA GLY A 67 17.60 0.44 -15.32
C GLY A 67 16.67 0.59 -14.12
N PHE A 68 16.93 1.62 -13.30
CA PHE A 68 16.11 1.91 -12.12
C PHE A 68 14.70 2.33 -12.54
N ILE A 69 13.71 1.85 -11.79
CA ILE A 69 12.29 2.13 -12.01
C ILE A 69 11.64 2.61 -10.71
N SER A 70 10.62 3.44 -10.83
CA SER A 70 9.79 3.87 -9.71
C SER A 70 8.74 2.80 -9.42
N PRO A 71 8.68 2.27 -8.19
CA PRO A 71 7.60 1.36 -7.82
C PRO A 71 6.24 2.05 -7.79
N MET A 72 6.18 3.38 -7.69
CA MET A 72 4.92 4.12 -7.71
C MET A 72 4.35 4.26 -9.12
N HIS A 73 5.21 4.52 -10.11
CA HIS A 73 4.78 4.96 -11.44
C HIS A 73 5.03 3.93 -12.56
N ASP A 74 6.12 3.18 -12.47
CA ASP A 74 6.59 2.36 -13.59
C ASP A 74 6.12 0.89 -13.51
N ILE A 75 5.61 0.46 -12.35
CA ILE A 75 5.01 -0.87 -12.16
C ILE A 75 3.52 -0.77 -12.49
N LEU A 76 3.01 -1.67 -13.33
CA LEU A 76 1.59 -1.64 -13.71
C LEU A 76 0.68 -2.03 -12.57
N LEU A 77 -0.46 -1.35 -12.47
CA LEU A 77 -1.53 -1.72 -11.55
C LEU A 77 -2.04 -3.13 -11.83
N TYR A 78 -2.34 -3.45 -13.08
CA TYR A 78 -2.85 -4.75 -13.50
C TYR A 78 -1.71 -5.66 -13.96
N ALA A 79 -1.65 -6.86 -13.39
CA ALA A 79 -0.88 -7.97 -13.95
C ALA A 79 -1.66 -8.65 -15.08
N ASN A 80 -2.98 -8.78 -14.88
CA ASN A 80 -3.93 -9.23 -15.89
C ASN A 80 -5.22 -8.44 -15.69
N TYR A 81 -5.60 -7.66 -16.70
CA TYR A 81 -6.77 -6.79 -16.64
C TYR A 81 -8.07 -7.58 -16.67
N ASP A 82 -8.17 -8.57 -17.55
CA ASP A 82 -9.39 -9.36 -17.77
C ASP A 82 -9.77 -10.19 -16.54
N ASP A 83 -8.77 -10.76 -15.87
CA ASP A 83 -8.95 -11.56 -14.65
C ASP A 83 -8.96 -10.74 -13.35
N LYS A 84 -8.89 -9.40 -13.46
CA LYS A 84 -8.80 -8.45 -12.33
C LYS A 84 -7.69 -8.85 -11.35
N ILE A 85 -6.51 -9.17 -11.88
CA ILE A 85 -5.31 -9.49 -11.10
C ILE A 85 -4.41 -8.25 -11.03
N TYR A 86 -4.09 -7.84 -9.81
CA TYR A 86 -3.32 -6.63 -9.53
C TYR A 86 -1.89 -6.97 -9.13
N ASN A 87 -0.94 -6.11 -9.47
CA ASN A 87 0.38 -6.14 -8.83
C ASN A 87 0.30 -5.39 -7.50
N MET A 88 0.82 -6.01 -6.44
CA MET A 88 1.00 -5.41 -5.13
C MET A 88 2.49 -5.35 -4.82
N ILE A 89 2.97 -4.18 -4.39
CA ILE A 89 4.34 -4.02 -3.88
C ILE A 89 4.32 -4.21 -2.37
N VAL A 90 5.00 -5.24 -1.89
CA VAL A 90 5.06 -5.56 -0.46
C VAL A 90 6.03 -4.62 0.25
N GLU A 91 5.54 -3.82 1.18
CA GLU A 91 6.34 -2.89 1.96
C GLU A 91 6.74 -3.48 3.31
N ILE A 92 5.79 -4.11 4.00
CA ILE A 92 5.97 -4.66 5.35
C ILE A 92 5.57 -6.13 5.35
N PRO A 93 6.54 -7.05 5.34
CA PRO A 93 6.27 -8.48 5.46
C PRO A 93 5.52 -8.83 6.74
N LYS A 94 4.64 -9.84 6.65
CA LYS A 94 3.98 -10.45 7.80
C LYS A 94 4.98 -10.83 8.89
N GLY A 95 4.65 -10.51 10.14
CA GLY A 95 5.49 -10.78 11.30
C GLY A 95 6.67 -9.82 11.47
N THR A 96 6.67 -8.65 10.81
CA THR A 96 7.72 -7.63 10.96
C THR A 96 7.17 -6.31 11.49
N HIS A 97 8.05 -5.43 11.98
CA HIS A 97 7.67 -4.23 12.74
C HIS A 97 8.01 -2.91 12.06
N ALA A 98 9.09 -2.87 11.28
CA ALA A 98 9.57 -1.64 10.67
C ALA A 98 8.51 -1.11 9.68
N LYS A 99 7.98 0.09 9.97
CA LYS A 99 7.00 0.76 9.11
C LYS A 99 7.72 1.27 7.87
N MET A 100 7.77 0.43 6.83
CA MET A 100 8.31 0.80 5.52
C MET A 100 7.21 1.33 4.63
N ALA A 101 7.59 2.23 3.73
CA ALA A 101 6.70 2.79 2.72
C ALA A 101 7.51 3.19 1.48
N ILE A 102 6.89 3.10 0.30
CA ILE A 102 7.31 3.83 -0.91
C ILE A 102 7.42 5.32 -0.57
N SER A 103 8.55 5.93 -0.90
CA SER A 103 8.79 7.34 -0.62
C SER A 103 8.20 8.23 -1.70
N LEU A 104 7.20 9.05 -1.36
CA LEU A 104 6.64 10.04 -2.29
C LEU A 104 7.62 11.18 -2.62
N GLY A 105 8.49 11.56 -1.68
CA GLY A 105 9.40 12.70 -1.81
C GLY A 105 10.81 12.37 -2.31
N ASP A 106 11.16 11.10 -2.44
CA ASP A 106 12.52 10.71 -2.86
C ASP A 106 12.49 10.33 -4.36
N PRO A 107 13.49 10.74 -5.17
CA PRO A 107 13.56 10.33 -6.57
C PRO A 107 13.53 8.81 -6.73
N MET A 108 12.84 8.32 -7.76
CA MET A 108 12.60 6.89 -8.02
C MET A 108 11.79 6.15 -6.95
N ASN A 109 11.16 6.88 -6.02
CA ASN A 109 10.25 6.37 -5.00
C ASN A 109 10.71 5.06 -4.30
N PRO A 110 11.95 4.97 -3.79
CA PRO A 110 12.40 3.78 -3.07
C PRO A 110 11.55 3.49 -1.83
N LEU A 111 11.56 2.24 -1.37
CA LEU A 111 11.08 1.94 -0.02
C LEU A 111 12.06 2.52 1.01
N LYS A 112 11.52 3.19 2.02
CA LYS A 112 12.26 3.65 3.20
C LYS A 112 11.44 3.44 4.45
N GLN A 113 12.11 3.37 5.60
CA GLN A 113 11.40 3.31 6.87
C GLN A 113 10.88 4.71 7.23
N CYS A 114 9.60 4.80 7.58
CA CYS A 114 8.99 6.04 8.05
C CYS A 114 9.71 6.58 9.28
N THR A 115 9.82 7.89 9.37
CA THR A 115 10.34 8.59 10.55
C THR A 115 9.25 9.41 11.23
N LYS A 116 9.33 9.52 12.55
CA LYS A 116 8.55 10.45 13.36
C LYS A 116 9.52 11.12 14.33
N ASP A 117 9.55 12.45 14.34
CA ASP A 117 10.48 13.24 15.17
C ASP A 117 11.96 12.82 15.00
N GLY A 118 12.34 12.51 13.75
CA GLY A 118 13.70 12.06 13.39
C GLY A 118 14.03 10.62 13.76
N LYS A 119 13.12 9.88 14.40
CA LYS A 119 13.30 8.47 14.79
C LYS A 119 12.56 7.53 13.86
N LEU A 120 13.16 6.37 13.60
CA LEU A 120 12.53 5.31 12.81
C LEU A 120 11.30 4.77 13.52
N VAL A 121 10.21 4.59 12.76
CA VAL A 121 8.94 4.09 13.26
C VAL A 121 8.89 2.57 13.13
N SER A 122 8.58 1.89 14.23
CA SER A 122 8.30 0.46 14.26
C SER A 122 6.97 0.22 14.97
N VAL A 123 6.06 -0.49 14.30
CA VAL A 123 4.77 -0.87 14.85
C VAL A 123 4.96 -2.04 15.80
N HIS A 124 4.66 -1.79 17.06
CA HIS A 124 4.54 -2.80 18.09
C HIS A 124 3.06 -2.83 18.48
N LEU A 125 2.47 -4.02 18.43
CA LEU A 125 1.09 -4.24 18.87
C LEU A 125 1.12 -5.02 20.21
N PRO A 126 1.62 -4.41 21.31
CA PRO A 126 1.87 -5.13 22.57
C PRO A 126 0.60 -5.68 23.22
N HIS A 127 -0.57 -5.17 22.84
CA HIS A 127 -1.88 -5.57 23.37
C HIS A 127 -2.66 -6.51 22.43
N VAL A 128 -2.06 -6.91 21.30
CA VAL A 128 -2.69 -7.80 20.32
C VAL A 128 -1.96 -9.16 20.38
N LEU A 129 -1.88 -9.76 21.56
CA LEU A 129 -1.36 -11.12 21.72
C LEU A 129 -2.33 -12.12 21.04
N PRO A 130 -1.85 -13.13 20.31
CA PRO A 130 -0.48 -13.66 20.21
C PRO A 130 0.36 -13.07 19.05
N HIS A 131 -0.05 -11.94 18.48
CA HIS A 131 0.50 -11.47 17.22
C HIS A 131 1.79 -10.66 17.40
N ASN A 132 2.76 -10.89 16.51
CA ASN A 132 4.05 -10.20 16.52
C ASN A 132 4.20 -9.33 15.27
N GLY A 133 4.12 -8.00 15.42
CA GLY A 133 4.22 -7.06 14.30
C GLY A 133 2.97 -7.05 13.41
N TYR A 134 3.13 -6.74 12.12
CA TYR A 134 2.03 -6.79 11.16
C TYR A 134 1.55 -8.23 10.94
N ILE A 135 0.25 -8.48 11.06
CA ILE A 135 -0.33 -9.83 10.98
C ILE A 135 -0.57 -10.33 9.55
N TRP A 136 -0.44 -9.45 8.57
CA TRP A 136 -0.57 -9.69 7.14
C TRP A 136 0.62 -9.11 6.39
N ASN A 137 0.81 -9.49 5.13
CA ASN A 137 1.71 -8.72 4.28
C ASN A 137 1.02 -7.40 3.96
N TYR A 138 1.73 -6.30 4.16
CA TYR A 138 1.22 -4.95 3.91
C TYR A 138 1.99 -4.32 2.78
N GLY A 139 1.30 -3.55 1.96
CA GLY A 139 1.92 -2.86 0.85
C GLY A 139 0.96 -1.91 0.16
N ALA A 140 1.27 -1.58 -1.10
CA ALA A 140 0.47 -0.65 -1.89
C ALA A 140 0.27 -1.15 -3.32
N LEU A 141 -0.82 -0.68 -3.94
CA LEU A 141 -1.04 -0.80 -5.38
C LEU A 141 -0.25 0.30 -6.10
N PRO A 142 0.58 -0.03 -7.10
CA PRO A 142 1.24 0.98 -7.91
C PRO A 142 0.22 1.72 -8.78
N ASN A 143 0.60 2.89 -9.29
CA ASN A 143 -0.24 3.72 -10.14
C ASN A 143 -1.61 4.05 -9.51
N THR A 144 -1.64 4.20 -8.19
CA THR A 144 -2.80 4.67 -7.43
C THR A 144 -2.43 5.86 -6.56
N TRP A 145 -3.41 6.72 -6.29
CA TRP A 145 -3.26 7.87 -5.41
C TRP A 145 -4.62 8.25 -4.81
N GLU A 146 -4.68 8.35 -3.48
CA GLU A 146 -5.86 8.85 -2.78
C GLU A 146 -5.88 10.38 -2.87
N ASN A 147 -6.67 10.91 -3.80
CA ASN A 147 -6.67 12.33 -4.14
C ASN A 147 -7.05 13.21 -2.91
N PRO A 148 -6.15 14.06 -2.40
CA PRO A 148 -6.42 14.91 -1.25
C PRO A 148 -7.18 16.20 -1.61
N THR A 149 -7.50 16.39 -2.90
CA THR A 149 -8.15 17.60 -3.44
C THR A 149 -9.58 17.36 -3.91
N GLU A 150 -10.03 16.10 -3.90
CA GLU A 150 -11.37 15.69 -4.29
C GLU A 150 -12.05 14.96 -3.14
N ILE A 151 -13.36 15.20 -2.98
CA ILE A 151 -14.16 14.57 -1.94
C ILE A 151 -14.62 13.21 -2.46
N ASP A 152 -14.33 12.14 -1.72
CA ASP A 152 -14.84 10.81 -1.99
C ASP A 152 -16.36 10.76 -1.80
N ASN A 153 -17.08 10.28 -2.81
CA ASN A 153 -18.54 10.29 -2.84
C ASN A 153 -19.19 9.35 -1.81
N HIS A 154 -18.47 8.33 -1.33
CA HIS A 154 -18.99 7.34 -0.40
C HIS A 154 -18.87 7.81 1.05
N THR A 155 -17.81 8.55 1.37
CA THR A 155 -17.43 8.92 2.73
C THR A 155 -17.60 10.41 3.01
N GLY A 156 -17.63 11.26 1.97
CA GLY A 156 -17.67 12.71 2.12
C GLY A 156 -16.36 13.31 2.64
N LEU A 157 -15.25 12.57 2.53
CA LEU A 157 -13.92 12.98 3.03
C LEU A 157 -12.91 13.10 1.88
N PHE A 158 -11.85 13.87 2.09
CA PHE A 158 -10.70 13.90 1.19
C PHE A 158 -9.79 12.70 1.41
N GLY A 159 -9.14 12.22 0.35
CA GLY A 159 -8.10 11.19 0.43
C GLY A 159 -6.88 11.64 1.24
N ASP A 160 -6.12 10.69 1.75
CA ASP A 160 -4.98 10.98 2.61
C ASP A 160 -3.78 11.61 1.89
N GLY A 161 -3.72 11.46 0.56
CA GLY A 161 -2.64 11.92 -0.32
C GLY A 161 -1.58 10.85 -0.58
N GLU A 162 -1.81 9.61 -0.14
CA GLU A 162 -0.91 8.47 -0.28
C GLU A 162 -1.39 7.50 -1.37
N ARG A 163 -0.77 6.32 -1.43
CA ARG A 163 -1.07 5.26 -2.40
C ARG A 163 -2.15 4.36 -1.79
N MET A 164 -2.93 3.69 -2.63
CA MET A 164 -3.95 2.75 -2.16
C MET A 164 -3.29 1.57 -1.43
N ASP A 165 -3.55 1.45 -0.14
CA ASP A 165 -2.94 0.45 0.71
C ASP A 165 -3.60 -0.93 0.54
N VAL A 166 -2.79 -1.98 0.67
CA VAL A 166 -3.22 -3.37 0.53
C VAL A 166 -2.83 -4.18 1.75
N VAL A 167 -3.79 -4.93 2.26
CA VAL A 167 -3.64 -5.96 3.29
C VAL A 167 -3.82 -7.32 2.61
N GLU A 168 -2.72 -8.01 2.39
CA GLU A 168 -2.71 -9.33 1.74
C GLU A 168 -2.81 -10.44 2.80
N ILE A 169 -3.90 -11.21 2.73
CA ILE A 169 -4.35 -12.11 3.81
C ILE A 169 -3.89 -13.56 3.67
N GLY A 170 -3.11 -13.88 2.65
CA GLY A 170 -2.58 -15.21 2.40
C GLY A 170 -1.67 -15.73 3.52
N ASN A 171 -1.38 -17.02 3.43
CA ASN A 171 -0.58 -17.68 4.45
C ASN A 171 0.91 -17.32 4.35
N ARG A 172 1.40 -17.16 3.11
CA ARG A 172 2.81 -16.93 2.80
C ARG A 172 3.32 -15.63 3.42
N LYS A 173 4.52 -15.66 3.99
CA LYS A 173 5.26 -14.45 4.35
C LYS A 173 6.04 -13.97 3.13
N ALA A 174 5.56 -12.91 2.48
CA ALA A 174 6.22 -12.33 1.32
C ALA A 174 7.51 -11.59 1.73
N ARG A 175 8.38 -11.31 0.75
CA ARG A 175 9.60 -10.51 1.00
C ARG A 175 9.28 -9.02 0.85
N ARG A 176 10.03 -8.19 1.56
CA ARG A 176 9.98 -6.73 1.37
C ARG A 176 10.47 -6.38 -0.03
N GLY A 177 9.78 -5.46 -0.68
CA GLY A 177 10.02 -5.08 -2.07
C GLY A 177 9.61 -6.13 -3.09
N GLU A 178 8.99 -7.24 -2.66
CA GLU A 178 8.44 -8.21 -3.60
C GLU A 178 7.21 -7.64 -4.30
N ILE A 179 7.10 -7.90 -5.60
CA ILE A 179 5.90 -7.63 -6.37
C ILE A 179 5.14 -8.95 -6.49
N ILE A 180 3.97 -9.02 -5.86
CA ILE A 180 3.10 -10.20 -5.87
C ILE A 180 1.83 -9.90 -6.65
N GLN A 181 1.22 -10.94 -7.22
CA GLN A 181 -0.03 -10.86 -7.96
C GLN A 181 -1.16 -11.20 -7.02
N VAL A 182 -2.15 -10.32 -6.90
CA VAL A 182 -3.23 -10.47 -5.93
C VAL A 182 -4.60 -10.28 -6.57
N LYS A 183 -5.62 -10.90 -5.97
CA LYS A 183 -7.03 -10.61 -6.23
C LYS A 183 -7.60 -9.79 -5.09
N ALA A 184 -8.27 -8.69 -5.41
CA ALA A 184 -9.00 -7.90 -4.43
C ALA A 184 -10.28 -8.64 -3.99
N LEU A 185 -10.54 -8.67 -2.68
CA LEU A 185 -11.70 -9.30 -2.06
C LEU A 185 -12.70 -8.28 -1.51
N GLY A 186 -12.22 -7.07 -1.21
CA GLY A 186 -13.02 -5.97 -0.69
C GLY A 186 -12.14 -4.82 -0.21
N ALA A 187 -12.76 -3.82 0.42
CA ALA A 187 -12.07 -2.67 0.98
C ALA A 187 -12.63 -2.29 2.36
N ILE A 188 -11.76 -1.76 3.21
CA ILE A 188 -12.13 -1.14 4.49
C ILE A 188 -11.73 0.33 4.42
N GLY A 189 -12.68 1.25 4.61
CA GLY A 189 -12.39 2.68 4.73
C GLY A 189 -12.05 3.05 6.16
N LEU A 190 -10.81 3.46 6.42
CA LEU A 190 -10.40 3.98 7.73
C LEU A 190 -10.44 5.50 7.71
N ILE A 191 -10.98 6.11 8.77
CA ILE A 191 -10.95 7.57 8.92
C ILE A 191 -9.77 7.93 9.82
N VAL A 192 -8.75 8.58 9.25
CA VAL A 192 -7.53 8.95 9.97
C VAL A 192 -7.36 10.47 9.90
N ASN A 193 -7.45 11.14 11.04
CA ASN A 193 -7.34 12.60 11.15
C ASN A 193 -8.29 13.36 10.20
N GLY A 194 -9.50 12.85 9.99
CA GLY A 194 -10.51 13.47 9.13
C GLY A 194 -10.30 13.25 7.62
N LYS A 195 -9.39 12.36 7.24
CA LYS A 195 -9.19 11.91 5.85
C LYS A 195 -9.61 10.44 5.72
N ILE A 196 -10.08 10.06 4.53
CA ILE A 196 -10.27 8.65 4.20
C ILE A 196 -8.91 8.03 3.86
N ASP A 197 -8.73 6.81 4.31
CA ASP A 197 -7.53 5.99 4.14
C ASP A 197 -8.00 4.54 3.88
N TYR A 198 -8.15 4.17 2.61
CA TYR A 198 -8.69 2.87 2.26
C TYR A 198 -7.66 1.76 2.48
N LYS A 199 -8.15 0.56 2.80
CA LYS A 199 -7.37 -0.66 2.95
C LYS A 199 -7.99 -1.74 2.09
N ILE A 200 -7.40 -2.03 0.95
CA ILE A 200 -7.83 -3.11 0.08
C ILE A 200 -7.46 -4.43 0.73
N ILE A 201 -8.46 -5.29 0.92
CA ILE A 201 -8.25 -6.65 1.39
C ILE A 201 -8.03 -7.50 0.14
N ALA A 202 -6.88 -8.15 0.04
CA ALA A 202 -6.50 -8.94 -1.12
C ALA A 202 -5.88 -10.28 -0.72
N ILE A 203 -5.76 -11.21 -1.68
CA ILE A 203 -5.09 -12.50 -1.48
C ILE A 203 -4.16 -12.79 -2.65
N ASP A 204 -2.96 -13.31 -2.37
CA ASP A 204 -2.02 -13.82 -3.38
C ASP A 204 -2.71 -14.87 -4.26
N VAL A 205 -2.48 -14.82 -5.58
CA VAL A 205 -3.06 -15.78 -6.54
C VAL A 205 -2.37 -17.15 -6.52
N LYS A 206 -1.29 -17.29 -5.75
CA LYS A 206 -0.49 -18.51 -5.61
C LYS A 206 -0.83 -19.34 -4.38
#